data_AF-A0A7W0P2B8-F1
#
_entry.id   AF-A0A7W0P2B8-F1
#
_cell.length_a   1.000
_cell.length_b   1.000
_cell.length_c   1.000
_cell.angle_alpha   90.00
_cell.angle_beta   90.00
_cell.angle_gamma   90.00
#
_symmetry.space_group_name_H-M   'P 1'
#
loop_
_entity.id
_entity.type
_entity.pdbx_description
1 polymer ?
#
loop_
_entity_poly.entity_id
_entity_poly.type
_entity_poly.pdbx_seq_one_letter_code
_entity_poly.pdbx_strand_id
1 'polypeptide(L)' 'LRDDERTSRIPVVAMSALPLEGRGEWLSTAGFAGSLEKPIRVGTFPDEVRRFCEDETA' A
#
# COMPACT_ATOMS: atom_id res chain seq x y z
N LEU A 1 12.74 -2.49 -7.46
CA LEU A 1 11.59 -3.30 -6.97
C LEU A 1 10.46 -3.29 -7.98
N ARG A 2 10.04 -2.14 -8.52
CA ARG A 2 9.13 -2.12 -9.67
C ARG A 2 9.82 -2.45 -11.00
N ASP A 3 11.12 -2.19 -11.13
CA ASP A 3 11.87 -2.34 -12.39
C ASP A 3 12.31 -3.78 -12.71
N ASP A 4 12.05 -4.73 -11.80
CA ASP A 4 12.34 -6.15 -12.01
C ASP A 4 11.01 -6.90 -12.25
N GLU A 5 10.93 -7.65 -13.36
CA GLU A 5 9.73 -8.40 -13.76
C GLU A 5 9.23 -9.37 -12.68
N ARG A 6 10.12 -9.88 -11.82
CA ARG A 6 9.74 -10.80 -10.75
C ARG A 6 9.00 -10.10 -9.60
N THR A 7 9.24 -8.82 -9.41
CA THR A 7 8.70 -8.04 -8.28
C THR A 7 7.76 -6.92 -8.70
N SER A 8 7.65 -6.64 -10.00
CA SER A 8 6.80 -5.58 -10.55
C SER A 8 5.31 -5.78 -10.27
N ARG A 9 4.87 -7.04 -10.12
CA ARG A 9 3.48 -7.41 -9.79
C ARG A 9 3.15 -7.30 -8.30
N ILE A 10 4.15 -7.09 -7.44
CA ILE A 10 3.92 -7.03 -6.00
C ILE A 10 3.43 -5.62 -5.64
N PRO A 11 2.25 -5.48 -5.00
CA PRO A 11 1.74 -4.18 -4.60
C PRO A 11 2.59 -3.60 -3.47
N VAL A 12 3.15 -2.42 -3.70
CA VAL A 12 3.96 -1.69 -2.71
C VAL A 12 3.06 -0.71 -1.98
N VAL A 13 3.00 -0.82 -0.65
CA VAL A 13 2.16 0.03 0.22
C VAL A 13 3.08 0.89 1.09
N ALA A 14 2.82 2.20 1.12
CA ALA A 14 3.59 3.12 1.94
C ALA A 14 3.18 2.99 3.42
N MET A 15 4.09 3.31 4.34
CA MET A 15 3.79 3.31 5.77
C MET A 15 4.33 4.58 6.43
N SER A 16 3.45 5.40 7.02
CA SER A 16 3.79 6.71 7.57
C SER A 16 3.49 6.80 9.07
N ALA A 17 4.33 7.52 9.83
CA ALA A 17 4.06 7.88 11.23
C ALA A 17 3.33 9.22 11.39
N LEU A 18 3.16 9.96 10.29
CA LEU A 18 2.45 11.23 10.24
C LEU A 18 1.17 11.07 9.43
N PRO A 19 0.08 11.75 9.80
CA PRO A 19 -1.13 11.80 9.01
C PRO A 19 -0.80 12.23 7.58
N LEU A 20 -1.27 11.46 6.60
CA LEU A 20 -1.13 11.78 5.19
C LEU A 20 -2.32 12.65 4.73
N GLU A 21 -2.61 13.70 5.48
CA GLU A 21 -3.72 14.62 5.22
C GLU A 21 -3.45 15.43 3.93
N GLY A 22 -4.38 15.35 2.98
CA GLY A 22 -4.33 16.13 1.73
C GLY A 22 -3.36 15.63 0.66
N ARG A 23 -2.79 14.42 0.81
CA ARG A 23 -1.68 13.94 -0.05
C ARG A 23 -1.77 12.46 -0.43
N GLY A 24 -2.97 11.88 -0.51
CA GLY A 24 -3.13 10.53 -1.07
C GLY A 24 -2.71 10.43 -2.55
N GLU A 25 -2.86 11.52 -3.31
CA GLU A 25 -2.65 11.50 -4.77
C GLU A 25 -1.21 11.27 -5.20
N TRP A 26 -0.22 11.87 -4.50
CA TRP A 26 1.19 11.69 -4.89
C TRP A 26 1.68 10.26 -4.65
N LEU A 27 1.09 9.53 -3.69
CA LEU A 27 1.41 8.13 -3.46
C LEU A 27 0.98 7.28 -4.65
N SER A 28 -0.21 7.53 -5.19
CA SER A 28 -0.66 6.90 -6.42
C SER A 28 0.23 7.28 -7.61
N THR A 29 0.60 8.57 -7.76
CA THR A 29 1.53 9.02 -8.81
C THR A 29 2.92 8.37 -8.69
N ALA A 30 3.40 8.13 -7.47
CA ALA A 30 4.66 7.45 -7.19
C ALA A 30 4.58 5.92 -7.36
N GLY A 31 3.40 5.38 -7.67
CA GLY A 31 3.19 3.95 -7.88
C GLY A 31 3.07 3.16 -6.58
N PHE A 32 2.57 3.75 -5.49
CA PHE A 32 2.12 2.96 -4.34
C PHE A 32 0.67 2.49 -4.56
N ALA A 33 0.38 1.26 -4.13
CA ALA A 33 -0.99 0.72 -4.14
C ALA A 33 -1.87 1.36 -3.05
N GLY A 34 -1.24 2.01 -2.05
CA GLY A 34 -1.92 2.72 -0.98
C GLY A 34 -0.95 3.09 0.13
N SER A 35 -1.50 3.46 1.28
CA SER A 35 -0.73 3.76 2.50
C SER A 35 -1.39 3.24 3.76
N LEU A 36 -0.57 2.90 4.74
CA LEU A 36 -0.96 2.54 6.10
C LEU A 36 -0.34 3.52 7.10
N GLU A 37 -1.08 3.83 8.16
CA GLU A 37 -0.61 4.70 9.23
C GLU A 37 0.01 3.89 10.37
N LYS A 38 1.03 4.46 10.99
CA LYS A 38 1.57 3.99 12.26
C LYS A 38 0.91 4.76 13.41
N PRO A 39 0.73 4.13 14.59
CA PRO A 39 1.04 2.73 14.87
C PRO A 39 0.06 1.80 14.19
N ILE A 40 0.56 0.62 13.81
CA ILE A 40 -0.28 -0.42 13.21
C ILE A 40 -1.30 -0.90 14.25
N ARG A 41 -2.58 -0.99 13.86
CA ARG A 41 -3.62 -1.64 14.68
C ARG A 41 -3.62 -3.13 14.40
N VAL A 42 -3.00 -3.93 15.27
CA VAL A 42 -2.83 -5.38 15.07
C VAL A 42 -4.15 -6.12 14.83
N GLY A 43 -5.26 -5.65 15.40
CA GLY A 43 -6.58 -6.26 15.22
C GLY A 43 -7.19 -6.06 13.82
N THR A 44 -6.83 -5.00 13.10
CA THR A 44 -7.37 -4.69 11.75
C THR A 44 -6.34 -4.83 10.64
N PHE A 45 -5.05 -4.80 10.99
CA PHE A 45 -3.96 -4.80 10.03
C PHE A 45 -3.98 -5.98 9.05
N PRO A 46 -4.29 -7.23 9.46
CA PRO A 46 -4.41 -8.33 8.51
C PRO A 46 -5.48 -8.07 7.44
N ASP A 47 -6.61 -7.46 7.80
CA ASP A 47 -7.68 -7.13 6.85
C ASP A 47 -7.26 -5.98 5.94
N GLU A 48 -6.54 -4.99 6.47
CA GLU A 48 -5.95 -3.91 5.67
C GLU A 48 -4.93 -4.43 4.65
N VAL A 49 -4.08 -5.40 5.03
CA VAL A 49 -3.11 -6.03 4.11
C VAL A 49 -3.81 -6.87 3.04
N ARG A 50 -4.84 -7.65 3.40
CA ARG A 50 -5.58 -8.49 2.44
C ARG A 50 -6.18 -7.68 1.29
N ARG A 51 -6.66 -6.47 1.55
CA ARG A 51 -7.16 -5.54 0.52
C ARG A 51 -6.14 -5.20 -0.57
N PHE A 52 -4.84 -5.35 -0.30
CA PHE A 52 -3.79 -5.15 -1.29
C PHE A 52 -3.28 -6.47 -1.87
N CYS A 53 -3.54 -7.61 -1.25
CA CYS A 53 -3.16 -8.93 -1.76
C CYS A 53 -4.19 -9.51 -2.74
N GLU A 54 -5.41 -9.00 -2.70
CA GLU A 54 -6.48 -9.35 -3.63
C GLU A 54 -6.30 -8.57 -4.94
N ASP A 55 -5.61 -9.16 -5.93
CA ASP A 55 -5.87 -8.84 -7.35
C ASP A 55 -5.35 -9.93 -8.31
N GLU A 56 -6.28 -10.75 -8.84
CA GLU A 56 -6.41 -11.15 -10.26
C GLU A 56 -7.74 -11.94 -10.47
N THR A 57 -8.87 -11.25 -10.67
CA THR A 57 -9.98 -11.66 -11.59
C THR A 57 -10.92 -10.47 -11.83
N ALA A 58 -10.67 -9.74 -12.91
CA ALA A 58 -11.68 -9.12 -13.78
C ALA A 58 -11.12 -9.09 -15.21
#